data_AF-D6PQ57-F1
#
_entry.id   AF-D6PQ57-F1
#
_cell.length_a   1.000
_cell.length_b   1.000
_cell.length_c   1.000
_cell.angle_alpha   90.00
_cell.angle_beta   90.00
_cell.angle_gamma   90.00
#
_symmetry.space_group_name_H-M   'P 1'
#
loop_
_entity.id
_entity.type
_entity.pdbx_description
1 polymer ?
#
loop_
_entity_poly.entity_id
_entity_poly.type
_entity_poly.pdbx_seq_one_letter_code
_entity_poly.pdbx_strand_id
1 'polypeptide(L)'
;EESAEPESSIKSLITNKNSKKPLIPRLHRRSRNPSIESQSEKMVGVVDKLELSRSSEDNAKILERLLSDSRRLASLRISLRDLKSKLEMNEKPGKFTNPDFARVRKQLKEMEEAIFQLANTNEILSNEIEETGDARDIYRKVVIEKSKNGSEKIEQMQQEMQNIERT
;
A
#
# COMPACT_ATOMS: atom_id res chain seq x y z
N GLU A 1 -11.17 -67.11 -22.03
CA GLU A 1 -9.88 -67.79 -22.25
C GLU A 1 -8.90 -66.71 -22.69
N GLU A 2 -7.99 -66.27 -21.82
CA GLU A 2 -6.71 -66.96 -21.50
C GLU A 2 -5.73 -66.75 -22.69
N SER A 3 -4.49 -66.30 -22.59
CA SER A 3 -3.56 -65.88 -21.53
C SER A 3 -2.29 -65.34 -22.22
N ALA A 4 -1.39 -64.77 -21.41
CA ALA A 4 0.07 -64.79 -21.54
C ALA A 4 0.79 -63.55 -22.12
N GLU A 5 1.29 -62.72 -21.20
CA GLU A 5 2.64 -62.10 -21.27
C GLU A 5 3.76 -63.17 -21.06
N PRO A 6 5.05 -62.85 -20.80
CA PRO A 6 6.04 -61.89 -21.36
C PRO A 6 7.40 -62.57 -21.68
N GLU A 7 8.32 -61.92 -22.42
CA GLU A 7 9.76 -62.28 -22.43
C GLU A 7 10.64 -61.01 -22.45
N SER A 8 11.33 -60.65 -21.35
CA SER A 8 12.66 -61.12 -20.89
C SER A 8 13.85 -60.45 -21.63
N SER A 9 14.53 -59.46 -21.03
CA SER A 9 15.66 -59.58 -20.08
C SER A 9 17.03 -59.48 -20.77
N ILE A 10 17.71 -58.34 -20.65
CA ILE A 10 19.14 -58.23 -20.97
C ILE A 10 19.90 -57.92 -19.67
N LYS A 11 20.50 -58.97 -19.11
CA LYS A 11 21.59 -58.91 -18.14
C LYS A 11 22.92 -58.81 -18.88
N SER A 12 23.85 -57.98 -18.42
CA SER A 12 25.17 -58.45 -17.94
C SER A 12 26.03 -57.33 -17.37
N LEU A 13 26.40 -57.51 -16.10
CA LEU A 13 27.52 -56.86 -15.41
C LEU A 13 28.85 -57.24 -16.08
N ILE A 14 29.84 -56.33 -16.11
CA ILE A 14 31.24 -56.66 -15.77
C ILE A 14 31.90 -55.49 -15.02
N THR A 15 32.31 -55.79 -13.79
CA THR A 15 33.22 -55.05 -12.89
C THR A 15 34.69 -55.28 -13.27
N ASN A 16 35.60 -54.31 -13.14
CA ASN A 16 36.92 -54.57 -12.51
C ASN A 16 37.69 -53.31 -12.08
N LYS A 17 38.46 -53.45 -11.00
CA LYS A 17 39.20 -52.43 -10.25
C LYS A 17 40.68 -52.32 -10.66
N ASN A 18 41.27 -51.19 -10.25
CA ASN A 18 42.63 -50.98 -9.71
C ASN A 18 43.82 -50.58 -10.61
N SER A 19 44.31 -49.38 -10.27
CA SER A 19 45.70 -49.06 -9.86
C SER A 19 46.63 -48.38 -10.88
N LYS A 20 47.06 -47.16 -10.55
CA LYS A 20 48.44 -46.76 -10.19
C LYS A 20 48.68 -45.28 -10.53
N LYS A 21 48.97 -44.47 -9.51
CA LYS A 21 49.65 -43.17 -9.64
C LYS A 21 51.14 -43.41 -9.93
N PRO A 22 51.84 -42.43 -10.51
CA PRO A 22 52.98 -41.88 -9.78
C PRO A 22 53.02 -40.34 -9.74
N LEU A 23 53.60 -39.83 -8.65
CA LEU A 23 54.00 -38.44 -8.39
C LEU A 23 55.34 -38.14 -9.09
N ILE A 24 55.66 -36.87 -9.41
CA ILE A 24 56.73 -35.98 -8.84
C ILE A 24 57.10 -34.96 -9.98
N PRO A 25 57.74 -33.78 -9.80
CA PRO A 25 57.70 -32.71 -8.78
C PRO A 25 57.35 -31.32 -9.37
N ARG A 26 57.15 -30.35 -8.47
CA ARG A 26 57.03 -28.91 -8.75
C ARG A 26 58.32 -28.30 -9.32
N LEU A 27 58.18 -27.38 -10.29
CA LEU A 27 59.13 -26.29 -10.52
C LEU A 27 58.43 -24.94 -10.28
N HIS A 28 58.89 -24.24 -9.25
CA HIS A 28 58.60 -22.83 -9.01
C HIS A 28 59.40 -21.97 -10.01
N ARG A 29 58.73 -21.11 -10.78
CA ARG A 29 59.30 -19.79 -11.11
C ARG A 29 58.23 -18.75 -11.46
N ARG A 30 57.89 -18.00 -10.41
CA ARG A 30 57.52 -16.58 -10.36
C ARG A 30 57.64 -15.83 -11.72
N SER A 31 56.52 -15.43 -12.28
CA SER A 31 56.40 -14.11 -12.89
C SER A 31 55.04 -13.52 -12.51
N ARG A 32 55.11 -12.27 -12.09
CA ARG A 32 54.05 -11.45 -11.52
C ARG A 32 53.40 -10.73 -12.70
N ASN A 33 52.12 -10.97 -12.94
CA ASN A 33 51.19 -10.09 -13.67
C ASN A 33 49.75 -10.62 -13.44
N PRO A 34 48.94 -10.07 -12.52
CA PRO A 34 47.50 -10.25 -12.62
C PRO A 34 47.02 -9.35 -13.77
N SER A 35 46.46 -9.99 -14.80
CA SER A 35 45.77 -9.30 -15.89
C SER A 35 44.67 -8.43 -15.28
N ILE A 36 44.84 -7.11 -15.40
CA ILE A 36 43.76 -6.14 -15.26
C ILE A 36 42.89 -6.34 -16.49
N GLU A 37 41.83 -7.13 -16.35
CA GLU A 37 40.75 -7.10 -17.33
C GLU A 37 39.41 -7.29 -16.62
N SER A 38 38.58 -6.26 -16.77
CA SER A 38 37.16 -6.20 -16.42
C SER A 38 36.79 -6.08 -14.92
N GLN A 39 37.21 -4.98 -14.29
CA GLN A 39 36.37 -4.28 -13.31
C GLN A 39 35.50 -3.25 -14.05
N SER A 40 34.39 -3.68 -14.67
CA SER A 40 33.40 -2.70 -15.16
C SER A 40 31.97 -3.23 -15.28
N GLU A 41 31.61 -4.35 -14.63
CA GLU A 41 30.25 -4.87 -14.78
C GLU A 41 29.79 -5.68 -13.57
N LYS A 42 29.61 -5.00 -12.42
CA LYS A 42 28.76 -5.47 -11.31
C LYS A 42 28.52 -4.37 -10.28
N MET A 43 27.96 -3.26 -10.74
CA MET A 43 27.35 -2.27 -9.84
C MET A 43 26.08 -1.66 -10.46
N VAL A 44 25.29 -2.50 -11.14
CA VAL A 44 23.95 -2.17 -11.62
C VAL A 44 23.09 -3.40 -11.32
N GLY A 45 22.26 -3.34 -10.28
CA GLY A 45 21.39 -4.47 -9.92
C GLY A 45 21.11 -4.71 -8.44
N VAL A 46 21.40 -3.76 -7.54
CA VAL A 46 20.97 -3.82 -6.11
C VAL A 46 20.03 -2.68 -5.76
N VAL A 47 19.52 -1.95 -6.75
CA VAL A 47 18.52 -0.88 -6.54
C VAL A 47 17.08 -1.44 -6.52
N ASP A 48 16.84 -2.67 -6.98
CA ASP A 48 15.54 -2.99 -7.58
C ASP A 48 14.70 -4.07 -6.90
N LYS A 49 14.94 -4.39 -5.62
CA LYS A 49 14.06 -5.30 -4.85
C LYS A 49 13.66 -4.76 -3.48
N LEU A 50 14.51 -3.97 -2.85
CA LEU A 50 14.20 -3.37 -1.55
C LEU A 50 13.31 -2.13 -1.70
N GLU A 51 13.60 -1.26 -2.67
CA GLU A 51 12.81 -0.06 -2.95
C GLU A 51 11.40 -0.42 -3.45
N LEU A 52 11.29 -1.39 -4.38
CA LEU A 52 10.00 -1.95 -4.84
C LEU A 52 9.19 -2.65 -3.72
N SER A 53 9.88 -3.15 -2.68
CA SER A 53 9.20 -3.76 -1.54
C SER A 53 8.63 -2.69 -0.60
N ARG A 54 9.40 -1.63 -0.31
CA ARG A 54 8.96 -0.52 0.56
C ARG A 54 7.81 0.26 -0.06
N SER A 55 7.88 0.50 -1.35
CA SER A 55 6.83 1.16 -2.11
C SER A 55 5.49 0.41 -2.08
N SER A 56 5.54 -0.92 -2.23
CA SER A 56 4.34 -1.76 -2.16
C SER A 56 3.70 -1.74 -0.77
N GLU A 57 4.52 -1.74 0.29
CA GLU A 57 4.08 -1.66 1.68
C GLU A 57 3.46 -0.29 2.00
N ASP A 58 4.07 0.80 1.55
CA ASP A 58 3.54 2.14 1.73
C ASP A 58 2.20 2.33 1.02
N ASN A 59 2.07 1.81 -0.21
CA ASN A 59 0.80 1.86 -0.95
C ASN A 59 -0.31 1.10 -0.22
N ALA A 60 -0.01 -0.09 0.32
CA ALA A 60 -0.97 -0.85 1.12
C ALA A 60 -1.44 -0.06 2.36
N LYS A 61 -0.51 0.57 3.10
CA LYS A 61 -0.84 1.41 4.27
C LYS A 61 -1.71 2.61 3.91
N ILE A 62 -1.46 3.23 2.75
CA ILE A 62 -2.29 4.36 2.30
C ILE A 62 -3.70 3.86 1.95
N LEU A 63 -3.82 2.77 1.19
CA LEU A 63 -5.12 2.20 0.82
C LEU A 63 -5.94 1.77 2.05
N GLU A 64 -5.31 1.14 3.04
CA GLU A 64 -5.96 0.81 4.32
C GLU A 64 -6.47 2.06 5.04
N ARG A 65 -5.67 3.12 5.07
CA ARG A 65 -6.07 4.42 5.64
C ARG A 65 -7.25 5.02 4.89
N LEU A 66 -7.19 5.10 3.56
CA LEU A 66 -8.26 5.65 2.73
C LEU A 66 -9.57 4.85 2.88
N LEU A 67 -9.47 3.52 3.04
CA LEU A 67 -10.62 2.65 3.33
C LEU A 67 -11.20 2.90 4.73
N SER A 68 -10.35 3.09 5.74
CA SER A 68 -10.81 3.47 7.07
C SER A 68 -11.52 4.83 7.04
N ASP A 69 -10.93 5.79 6.33
CA ASP A 69 -11.47 7.14 6.20
C ASP A 69 -12.79 7.17 5.41
N SER A 70 -12.97 6.34 4.39
CA SER A 70 -14.24 6.23 3.67
C SER A 70 -15.38 5.75 4.60
N ARG A 71 -15.08 4.79 5.49
CA ARG A 71 -16.03 4.33 6.52
C ARG A 71 -16.33 5.43 7.53
N ARG A 72 -15.29 6.16 8.00
CA ARG A 72 -15.47 7.29 8.92
C ARG A 72 -16.31 8.42 8.30
N LEU A 73 -16.06 8.76 7.03
CA LEU A 73 -16.84 9.74 6.27
C LEU A 73 -18.29 9.29 6.08
N ALA A 74 -18.55 8.00 5.83
CA ALA A 74 -19.90 7.46 5.76
C ALA A 74 -20.64 7.62 7.10
N SER A 75 -20.00 7.28 8.21
CA SER A 75 -20.57 7.52 9.55
C SER A 75 -20.82 9.01 9.80
N LEU A 76 -19.87 9.88 9.42
CA LEU A 76 -20.04 11.33 9.56
C LEU A 76 -21.28 11.84 8.80
N ARG A 77 -21.52 11.35 7.57
CA ARG A 77 -22.71 11.71 6.77
C ARG A 77 -24.02 11.32 7.44
N ILE A 78 -24.06 10.15 8.07
CA ILE A 78 -25.25 9.68 8.80
C ILE A 78 -25.54 10.61 9.97
N SER A 79 -24.55 10.82 10.85
CA SER A 79 -24.70 11.70 12.01
C SER A 79 -25.04 13.13 11.63
N LEU A 80 -24.47 13.65 10.53
CA LEU A 80 -24.77 14.99 10.03
C LEU A 80 -26.23 15.11 9.56
N ARG A 81 -26.76 14.08 8.89
CA ARG A 81 -28.18 14.02 8.51
C ARG A 81 -29.07 14.01 9.75
N ASP A 82 -28.72 13.22 10.75
CA ASP A 82 -29.48 13.13 11.99
C ASP A 82 -29.49 14.46 12.75
N LEU A 83 -28.34 15.15 12.84
CA LEU A 83 -28.23 16.46 13.47
C LEU A 83 -29.04 17.53 12.73
N LYS A 84 -29.00 17.54 11.39
CA LYS A 84 -29.84 18.45 10.58
C LYS A 84 -31.33 18.22 10.84
N SER A 85 -31.77 16.97 10.85
CA SER A 85 -33.17 16.61 11.15
C SER A 85 -33.57 17.05 12.57
N LYS A 86 -32.72 16.77 13.57
CA LYS A 86 -32.92 17.25 14.95
C LYS A 86 -33.02 18.78 15.01
N LEU A 87 -32.17 19.50 14.28
CA LEU A 87 -32.18 20.97 14.24
C LEU A 87 -33.51 21.51 13.68
N GLU A 88 -33.99 20.92 12.59
CA GLU A 88 -35.27 21.28 11.95
C GLU A 88 -36.47 20.99 12.87
N MET A 89 -36.45 19.88 13.62
CA MET A 89 -37.52 19.55 14.57
C MET A 89 -37.55 20.47 15.79
N ASN A 90 -36.39 20.94 16.25
CA ASN A 90 -36.29 21.84 17.41
C ASN A 90 -36.56 23.30 17.05
N GLU A 91 -36.38 23.67 15.78
CA GLU A 91 -36.74 25.00 15.29
C GLU A 91 -38.26 25.12 15.15
N LYS A 92 -38.89 25.85 16.08
CA LYS A 92 -40.33 26.10 16.01
C LYS A 92 -40.66 26.99 14.81
N PRO A 93 -41.56 26.56 13.88
CA PRO A 93 -41.96 27.41 12.77
C PRO A 93 -42.66 28.67 13.30
N GLY A 94 -42.21 29.85 12.83
CA GLY A 94 -42.83 31.14 13.13
C GLY A 94 -42.21 31.97 14.27
N LYS A 95 -41.12 31.52 14.90
CA LYS A 95 -40.28 32.38 15.77
C LYS A 95 -39.06 32.89 15.01
N PHE A 96 -38.57 34.07 15.38
CA PHE A 96 -37.26 34.56 14.93
C PHE A 96 -36.20 33.47 15.14
N THR A 97 -35.42 33.21 14.10
CA THR A 97 -34.35 32.22 14.10
C THR A 97 -33.42 32.53 15.26
N ASN A 98 -33.28 31.60 16.22
CA ASN A 98 -32.31 31.79 17.30
C ASN A 98 -30.91 31.91 16.64
N PRO A 99 -30.11 32.95 16.96
CA PRO A 99 -28.76 33.09 16.44
C PRO A 99 -27.89 31.83 16.65
N ASP A 100 -28.14 31.06 17.70
CA ASP A 100 -27.48 29.78 17.93
C ASP A 100 -27.84 28.72 16.88
N PHE A 101 -29.12 28.60 16.52
CA PHE A 101 -29.56 27.67 15.46
C PHE A 101 -29.01 28.08 14.09
N ALA A 102 -28.94 29.38 13.80
CA ALA A 102 -28.36 29.88 12.56
C ALA A 102 -26.86 29.57 12.46
N ARG A 103 -26.12 29.70 13.57
CA ARG A 103 -24.70 29.33 13.66
C ARG A 103 -24.50 27.82 13.44
N VAL A 104 -25.26 26.99 14.15
CA VAL A 104 -25.17 25.53 14.02
C VAL A 104 -25.51 25.08 12.59
N ARG A 105 -26.54 25.67 11.97
CA ARG A 105 -26.90 25.38 10.57
C ARG A 105 -25.75 25.67 9.61
N LYS A 106 -25.07 26.80 9.80
CA LYS A 106 -23.90 27.16 8.99
C LYS A 106 -22.77 26.14 9.17
N GLN A 107 -22.45 25.77 10.42
CA GLN A 107 -21.42 24.76 10.70
C GLN A 107 -21.75 23.40 10.08
N LEU A 108 -23.00 22.94 10.17
CA LEU A 108 -23.43 21.68 9.54
C LEU A 108 -23.33 21.72 8.00
N LYS A 109 -23.52 22.89 7.38
CA LYS A 109 -23.35 23.06 5.92
C LYS A 109 -21.88 23.02 5.52
N GLU A 110 -21.03 23.73 6.25
CA GLU A 110 -19.57 23.73 6.02
C GLU A 110 -19.00 22.32 6.20
N MET A 111 -19.48 21.59 7.21
CA MET A 111 -19.08 20.20 7.43
C MET A 111 -19.51 19.28 6.29
N GLU A 112 -20.72 19.43 5.75
CA GLU A 112 -21.19 18.64 4.61
C GLU A 112 -20.33 18.84 3.36
N GLU A 113 -19.96 20.09 3.09
CA GLU A 113 -19.06 20.41 1.97
C GLU A 113 -17.67 19.80 2.19
N ALA A 114 -17.12 19.89 3.40
CA ALA A 114 -15.84 19.29 3.74
C ALA A 114 -15.85 17.76 3.60
N ILE A 115 -16.92 17.08 4.05
CA ILE A 115 -17.11 15.63 3.86
C ILE A 115 -17.08 15.29 2.37
N PHE A 116 -17.77 16.08 1.54
CA PHE A 116 -17.81 15.86 0.10
C PHE A 116 -16.43 15.99 -0.54
N GLN A 117 -15.69 17.05 -0.21
CA GLN A 117 -14.34 17.29 -0.72
C GLN A 117 -13.35 16.19 -0.28
N LEU A 118 -13.42 15.74 0.98
CA LEU A 118 -12.58 14.66 1.49
C LEU A 118 -12.90 13.31 0.83
N ALA A 119 -14.18 13.01 0.59
CA ALA A 119 -14.56 11.80 -0.13
C ALA A 119 -14.02 11.79 -1.57
N ASN A 120 -14.15 12.90 -2.28
CA ASN A 120 -13.59 13.05 -3.62
C ASN A 120 -12.06 12.93 -3.61
N THR A 121 -11.40 13.56 -2.63
CA THR A 121 -9.95 13.45 -2.47
C THR A 121 -9.52 12.01 -2.21
N ASN A 122 -10.23 11.26 -1.35
CA ASN A 122 -9.93 9.85 -1.10
C ASN A 122 -10.08 8.98 -2.35
N GLU A 123 -11.09 9.24 -3.16
CA GLU A 123 -11.29 8.54 -4.44
C GLU A 123 -10.14 8.84 -5.41
N ILE A 124 -9.78 10.12 -5.57
CA ILE A 124 -8.64 10.54 -6.39
C ILE A 124 -7.37 9.84 -5.92
N LEU A 125 -7.02 9.94 -4.62
CA LEU A 125 -5.81 9.32 -4.07
C LEU A 125 -5.78 7.80 -4.25
N SER A 126 -6.93 7.13 -4.19
CA SER A 126 -7.01 5.68 -4.42
C SER A 126 -6.68 5.35 -5.88
N ASN A 127 -7.28 6.07 -6.82
CA ASN A 127 -7.01 5.89 -8.25
C ASN A 127 -5.56 6.25 -8.61
N GLU A 128 -5.01 7.31 -8.01
CA GLU A 128 -3.62 7.73 -8.18
C GLU A 128 -2.61 6.63 -7.80
N ILE A 129 -2.90 5.83 -6.77
CA ILE A 129 -2.07 4.69 -6.34
C ILE A 129 -2.17 3.54 -7.35
N GLU A 130 -3.36 3.27 -7.87
CA GLU A 130 -3.59 2.22 -8.87
C GLU A 130 -2.94 2.54 -10.22
N GLU A 131 -3.00 3.80 -10.66
CA GLU A 131 -2.49 4.24 -11.97
C GLU A 131 -0.97 4.44 -11.99
N THR A 132 -0.39 5.00 -10.92
CA THR A 132 1.01 5.47 -10.96
C THR A 132 2.03 4.39 -10.59
N GLY A 133 1.58 3.30 -9.96
CA GLY A 133 2.45 2.22 -9.50
C GLY A 133 3.67 2.74 -8.72
N ASP A 134 4.86 2.21 -9.05
CA ASP A 134 6.12 2.59 -8.41
C ASP A 134 6.90 3.74 -9.06
N ALA A 135 6.35 4.35 -10.10
CA ALA A 135 7.16 5.09 -11.06
C ALA A 135 7.72 6.44 -10.56
N ARG A 136 7.27 7.00 -9.42
CA ARG A 136 7.72 8.33 -8.94
C ARG A 136 7.71 8.50 -7.41
N ASP A 137 8.89 8.46 -6.77
CA ASP A 137 9.04 8.69 -5.32
C ASP A 137 8.51 10.03 -4.82
N ILE A 138 8.67 11.11 -5.61
CA ILE A 138 8.14 12.44 -5.25
C ILE A 138 6.62 12.43 -5.19
N TYR A 139 5.98 11.75 -6.15
CA TYR A 139 4.54 11.62 -6.21
C TYR A 139 4.01 10.82 -5.02
N ARG A 140 4.66 9.71 -4.70
CA ARG A 140 4.34 8.88 -3.53
C ARG A 140 4.36 9.69 -2.23
N LYS A 141 5.39 10.51 -2.00
CA LYS A 141 5.46 11.37 -0.81
C LYS A 141 4.27 12.31 -0.72
N VAL A 142 3.86 12.91 -1.84
CA VAL A 142 2.67 13.77 -1.87
C VAL A 142 1.39 13.00 -1.55
N VAL A 143 1.21 11.81 -2.11
CA VAL A 143 0.04 10.94 -1.83
C VAL A 143 0.00 10.53 -0.36
N ILE A 144 1.14 10.15 0.22
CA ILE A 144 1.25 9.81 1.65
C ILE A 144 0.80 11.00 2.52
N GLU A 145 1.35 12.18 2.29
CA GLU A 145 1.05 13.36 3.10
C GLU A 145 -0.41 13.80 2.92
N LYS A 146 -0.93 13.79 1.68
CA LYS A 146 -2.35 14.07 1.44
C LYS A 146 -3.27 13.09 2.17
N SER A 147 -2.93 11.80 2.18
CA SER A 147 -3.71 10.78 2.91
C SER A 147 -3.74 11.05 4.42
N LYS A 148 -2.61 11.42 5.02
CA LYS A 148 -2.52 11.75 6.45
C LYS A 148 -3.31 13.01 6.80
N ASN A 149 -3.11 14.08 6.03
CA ASN A 149 -3.83 15.34 6.23
C ASN A 149 -5.34 15.14 6.09
N GLY A 150 -5.78 14.30 5.15
CA GLY A 150 -7.17 13.89 5.01
C GLY A 150 -7.70 13.21 6.27
N SER A 151 -6.98 12.21 6.80
CA SER A 151 -7.37 11.51 8.04
C SER A 151 -7.46 12.43 9.25
N GLU A 152 -6.52 13.37 9.41
CA GLU A 152 -6.52 14.37 10.47
C GLU A 152 -7.73 15.30 10.36
N LYS A 153 -8.08 15.73 9.14
CA LYS A 153 -9.25 16.59 8.93
C LYS A 153 -10.55 15.86 9.27
N ILE A 154 -10.64 14.56 8.96
CA ILE A 154 -11.77 13.71 9.34
C ILE A 154 -11.86 13.62 10.87
N GLU A 155 -10.74 13.48 11.58
CA GLU A 155 -10.71 13.45 13.05
C GLU A 155 -11.19 14.77 13.66
N GLN A 156 -10.72 15.90 13.14
CA GLN A 156 -11.19 17.22 13.57
C GLN A 156 -12.71 17.36 13.40
N MET A 157 -13.23 16.92 12.25
CA MET A 157 -14.67 16.98 11.98
C MET A 157 -15.48 16.05 12.88
N GLN A 158 -14.96 14.88 13.24
CA GLN A 158 -15.58 14.02 14.24
C GLN A 158 -15.70 14.73 15.59
N GLN A 159 -14.65 15.45 16.01
CA GLN A 159 -14.67 16.23 17.25
C GLN A 159 -15.65 17.42 17.17
N GLU A 160 -15.63 18.18 16.07
CA GLU A 160 -16.55 19.29 15.84
C GLU A 160 -18.02 18.83 15.89
N MET A 161 -18.33 17.69 15.27
CA MET A 161 -19.69 17.16 15.29
C MET A 161 -20.16 16.76 16.69
N GLN A 162 -19.28 16.16 17.49
CA GLN A 162 -19.60 15.88 18.89
C GLN A 162 -19.83 17.15 19.70
N ASN A 163 -19.13 18.24 19.38
CA ASN A 163 -19.34 19.53 20.06
C ASN A 163 -20.70 20.12 19.70
N ILE A 164 -21.11 20.03 18.43
CA ILE A 164 -22.44 20.45 17.98
C ILE A 164 -23.53 19.63 18.67
N GLU A 165 -23.38 18.30 18.77
CA GLU A 165 -24.39 17.46 19.43
C GLU A 165 -24.56 17.76 20.93
N ARG A 166 -23.53 18.34 21.57
CA ARG A 166 -23.59 18.77 22.98
C ARG A 166 -24.12 20.19 23.18
N THR A 167 -24.32 20.96 22.10
CA THR A 167 -24.79 22.37 22.14
C THR A 167 -26.31 22.43 22.06
#